data_AF-A0A540V6A5-F1
#
_entry.id   AF-A0A540V6A5-F1
#
_cell.length_a   1.000
_cell.length_b   1.000
_cell.length_c   1.000
_cell.angle_alpha   90.00
_cell.angle_beta   90.00
_cell.angle_gamma   90.00
#
_symmetry.space_group_name_H-M   'P 1'
#
loop_
_entity.id
_entity.type
_entity.pdbx_description
1 polymer ?
#
loop_
_entity_poly.entity_id
_entity_poly.type
_entity_poly.pdbx_seq_one_letter_code
_entity_poly.pdbx_strand_id
1 'polypeptide(L)'
;IFFWFVGLTLGPLIGAIVEFGPDEAARQHFPAYEEWALVSIGRFIEHMDFLSVYQWLSGTFIRVGIILFIVCDILNYTGKPKKIWLHLMPPFLILNLSLLLMKDDLFLLLNNYYLLHFTFIFIFILSVVLIIIAFFDKKTAQQNMK
;
A
#
# COMPACT_ATOMS: atom_id res chain seq x y z
N ILE A 1 -8.39 -6.26 11.34
CA ILE A 1 -7.40 -5.87 10.31
C ILE A 1 -6.93 -7.07 9.49
N PHE A 2 -6.39 -8.13 10.10
CA PHE A 2 -5.80 -9.27 9.39
C PHE A 2 -6.78 -9.99 8.44
N PHE A 3 -8.00 -10.27 8.90
CA PHE A 3 -9.06 -10.89 8.09
C PHE A 3 -9.39 -10.12 6.81
N TRP A 4 -9.45 -8.79 6.89
CA TRP A 4 -9.74 -7.93 5.74
C TRP A 4 -8.60 -7.91 4.72
N PHE A 5 -7.35 -7.93 5.20
CA PHE A 5 -6.18 -8.01 4.32
C PHE A 5 -6.11 -9.36 3.61
N VAL A 6 -6.37 -10.46 4.32
CA VAL A 6 -6.38 -11.80 3.73
C VAL A 6 -7.49 -11.94 2.69
N GLY A 7 -8.69 -11.39 2.94
CA GLY A 7 -9.77 -11.39 1.96
C GLY A 7 -9.45 -10.61 0.68
N LEU A 8 -8.78 -9.45 0.81
CA LEU A 8 -8.39 -8.60 -0.32
C LEU A 8 -7.23 -9.17 -1.15
N THR A 9 -6.41 -10.07 -0.59
CA THR A 9 -5.32 -10.71 -1.34
C THR A 9 -5.67 -12.09 -1.86
N LEU A 10 -6.33 -12.93 -1.04
CA LEU A 10 -6.72 -14.27 -1.45
C LEU A 10 -7.95 -14.27 -2.35
N GLY A 11 -8.87 -13.32 -2.19
CA GLY A 11 -10.08 -13.24 -3.03
C GLY A 11 -9.75 -13.15 -4.52
N PRO A 12 -9.02 -12.10 -4.97
CA PRO A 12 -8.62 -11.97 -6.37
C PRO A 12 -7.64 -13.05 -6.85
N LEU A 13 -6.86 -13.63 -5.93
CA LEU A 13 -5.96 -14.73 -6.30
C LEU A 13 -6.76 -15.99 -6.65
N ILE A 14 -7.75 -16.34 -5.80
CA ILE A 14 -8.60 -17.51 -6.00
C ILE A 14 -9.53 -17.28 -7.20
N GLY A 15 -10.11 -16.09 -7.34
CA GLY A 15 -10.97 -15.74 -8.47
C GLY A 15 -10.23 -15.91 -9.80
N ALA A 16 -9.03 -15.34 -9.93
CA ALA A 16 -8.25 -15.43 -11.16
C ALA A 16 -7.89 -16.89 -11.51
N ILE A 17 -7.53 -17.71 -10.52
CA ILE A 17 -7.24 -19.14 -10.76
C ILE A 17 -8.50 -19.89 -11.18
N VAL A 18 -9.67 -19.58 -10.61
CA VAL A 18 -10.93 -20.24 -10.93
C VAL A 18 -11.45 -19.82 -12.31
N GLU A 19 -11.33 -18.53 -12.67
CA GLU A 19 -11.84 -17.96 -13.92
C GLU A 19 -10.94 -18.26 -15.12
N PHE A 20 -9.62 -18.17 -14.95
CA PHE A 20 -8.66 -18.28 -16.05
C PHE A 20 -7.80 -19.56 -15.99
N GLY A 21 -7.81 -20.28 -14.87
CA GLY A 21 -6.90 -21.39 -14.63
C GLY A 21 -5.54 -20.93 -14.09
N PRO A 22 -4.76 -21.83 -13.45
CA PRO A 22 -3.51 -21.47 -12.78
C PRO A 22 -2.42 -20.97 -13.74
N ASP A 23 -2.36 -21.52 -14.95
CA ASP A 23 -1.33 -21.17 -15.94
C ASP A 23 -1.57 -19.79 -16.55
N GLU A 24 -2.81 -19.46 -16.93
CA GLU A 24 -3.13 -18.14 -17.50
C GLU A 24 -3.17 -17.06 -16.40
N ALA A 25 -3.69 -17.36 -15.21
CA ALA A 25 -3.66 -16.43 -14.08
C ALA A 25 -2.24 -16.03 -13.70
N ALA A 26 -1.27 -16.94 -13.78
CA ALA A 26 0.14 -16.63 -13.50
C ALA A 26 0.79 -15.71 -14.55
N ARG A 27 0.21 -15.63 -15.77
CA ARG A 27 0.69 -14.77 -16.85
C ARG A 27 0.04 -13.39 -16.84
N GLN A 28 -1.06 -13.21 -16.11
CA GLN A 28 -1.74 -11.93 -15.98
C GLN A 28 -1.00 -10.99 -15.03
N HIS A 29 -0.69 -9.78 -15.51
CA HIS A 29 -0.09 -8.74 -14.67
C HIS A 29 -1.11 -8.04 -13.76
N PHE A 30 -2.37 -7.96 -14.20
CA PHE A 30 -3.45 -7.27 -13.48
C PHE A 30 -4.68 -8.17 -13.32
N PRO A 31 -4.57 -9.30 -12.59
CA PRO A 31 -5.65 -10.29 -12.51
C PRO A 31 -6.97 -9.68 -12.02
N ALA A 32 -6.93 -8.80 -11.02
CA ALA A 32 -8.13 -8.12 -10.54
C ALA A 32 -8.81 -7.24 -11.62
N TYR A 33 -8.05 -6.62 -12.52
CA TYR A 33 -8.64 -5.84 -13.61
C TYR A 33 -9.38 -6.76 -14.59
N GLU A 34 -8.77 -7.89 -14.95
CA GLU A 34 -9.36 -8.91 -15.82
C GLU A 34 -10.62 -9.53 -15.21
N GLU A 35 -10.60 -9.84 -13.90
CA GLU A 35 -11.78 -10.30 -13.16
C GLU A 35 -12.93 -9.28 -13.25
N TRP A 36 -12.67 -7.99 -12.98
CA TRP A 36 -13.70 -6.95 -13.07
C TRP A 36 -14.18 -6.67 -14.50
N ALA A 37 -13.35 -6.95 -15.51
CA ALA A 37 -13.73 -6.82 -16.91
C ALA A 37 -14.70 -7.94 -17.34
N LEU A 38 -14.67 -9.11 -16.70
CA LEU A 38 -15.62 -10.21 -16.94
C LEU A 38 -16.99 -9.96 -16.31
N VAL A 39 -17.07 -9.12 -15.26
CA VAL A 39 -18.32 -8.83 -14.57
C VAL A 39 -19.13 -7.82 -15.37
N SER A 40 -20.34 -8.22 -15.78
CA SER A 40 -21.34 -7.32 -16.37
C SER A 40 -22.64 -7.34 -15.55
N ILE A 41 -23.16 -6.15 -15.22
CA ILE A 41 -24.47 -6.01 -14.56
C ILE A 41 -25.50 -5.56 -15.59
N GLY A 42 -26.30 -6.52 -16.08
CA GLY A 42 -27.37 -6.27 -17.03
C GLY A 42 -26.88 -5.85 -18.44
N ARG A 43 -27.69 -5.09 -19.17
CA ARG A 43 -27.40 -4.63 -20.55
C ARG A 43 -26.79 -3.22 -20.64
N PHE A 44 -26.43 -2.61 -19.51
CA PHE A 44 -26.11 -1.16 -19.46
C PHE A 44 -24.76 -0.82 -18.84
N ILE A 45 -24.13 -1.70 -18.07
CA ILE A 45 -22.79 -1.46 -17.50
C ILE A 45 -21.89 -2.61 -17.95
N GLU A 46 -21.29 -2.44 -19.12
CA GLU A 46 -20.29 -3.38 -19.69
C GLU A 46 -18.87 -3.11 -19.17
N HIS A 47 -18.60 -1.91 -18.63
CA HIS A 47 -17.26 -1.50 -18.20
C HIS A 47 -17.19 -1.38 -16.67
N MET A 48 -17.20 -2.53 -15.99
CA MET A 48 -17.04 -2.60 -14.54
C MET A 48 -15.58 -2.60 -14.08
N ASP A 49 -14.65 -2.75 -15.02
CA ASP A 49 -13.22 -2.62 -14.86
C ASP A 49 -12.80 -1.27 -14.22
N PHE A 50 -13.58 -0.20 -14.44
CA PHE A 50 -13.42 1.09 -13.76
C PHE A 50 -13.45 0.99 -12.22
N LEU A 51 -14.22 0.05 -11.64
CA LEU A 51 -14.28 -0.11 -10.19
C LEU A 51 -12.95 -0.54 -9.60
N SER A 52 -12.21 -1.40 -10.31
CA SER A 52 -10.87 -1.83 -9.88
C SER A 52 -9.91 -0.63 -9.83
N VAL A 53 -9.92 0.21 -10.86
CA VAL A 53 -9.11 1.42 -10.96
C VAL A 53 -9.54 2.43 -9.89
N TYR A 54 -10.84 2.64 -9.71
CA TYR A 54 -11.38 3.55 -8.69
C TYR A 54 -10.98 3.13 -7.27
N GLN A 55 -11.11 1.85 -6.93
CA GLN A 55 -10.74 1.32 -5.61
C GLN A 55 -9.25 1.51 -5.33
N TRP A 56 -8.39 1.20 -6.29
CA TRP A 56 -6.94 1.36 -6.14
C TRP A 56 -6.54 2.83 -6.07
N LEU A 57 -7.09 3.68 -6.92
CA LEU A 57 -6.78 5.10 -6.96
C LEU A 57 -7.24 5.81 -5.68
N SER A 58 -8.52 5.67 -5.33
CA SER A 58 -9.11 6.22 -4.11
C SER A 58 -8.38 5.70 -2.87
N GLY A 59 -8.16 4.38 -2.79
CA GLY A 59 -7.44 3.75 -1.69
C GLY A 59 -6.00 4.24 -1.54
N THR A 60 -5.31 4.54 -2.66
CA THR A 60 -3.95 5.10 -2.64
C THR A 60 -3.98 6.55 -2.15
N PHE A 61 -4.89 7.39 -2.66
CA PHE A 61 -5.03 8.78 -2.20
C PHE A 61 -5.32 8.87 -0.70
N ILE A 62 -6.27 8.07 -0.21
CA ILE A 62 -6.63 8.05 1.21
C ILE A 62 -5.43 7.61 2.05
N ARG A 63 -4.75 6.52 1.68
CA ARG A 63 -3.59 6.00 2.42
C ARG A 63 -2.44 7.01 2.46
N VAL A 64 -2.03 7.54 1.31
CA VAL A 64 -0.94 8.51 1.21
C VAL A 64 -1.31 9.79 1.97
N GLY A 65 -2.54 10.29 1.82
CA GLY A 65 -3.02 11.47 2.53
C GLY A 65 -2.97 11.33 4.05
N ILE A 66 -3.44 10.21 4.59
CA ILE A 66 -3.39 9.91 6.04
C ILE A 66 -1.95 9.81 6.53
N ILE A 67 -1.06 9.13 5.79
CA ILE A 67 0.35 9.00 6.17
C ILE A 67 1.02 10.37 6.21
N LEU A 68 0.82 11.20 5.18
CA LEU A 68 1.38 12.56 5.14
C LEU A 68 0.86 13.42 6.29
N PHE A 69 -0.43 13.28 6.63
CA PHE A 69 -1.03 13.96 7.78
C PHE A 69 -0.37 13.53 9.10
N ILE A 70 -0.25 12.22 9.35
CA ILE A 70 0.39 11.68 10.56
C ILE A 70 1.85 12.14 10.66
N VAL A 71 2.60 12.12 9.55
CA VAL A 71 3.98 12.62 9.51
C VAL A 71 4.04 14.11 9.86
N CYS A 72 3.14 14.93 9.31
CA CYS A 72 3.07 16.34 9.66
C CYS A 72 2.76 16.57 11.15
N ASP A 73 1.90 15.73 11.72
CA ASP A 73 1.50 15.82 13.13
C ASP A 73 2.66 15.44 14.06
N ILE A 74 3.32 14.31 13.81
CA ILE A 74 4.50 13.85 14.56
C ILE A 74 5.64 14.89 14.52
N LEU A 75 5.81 15.56 13.39
CA LEU A 75 6.84 16.61 13.22
C LEU A 75 6.38 17.99 13.73
N ASN A 76 5.17 18.13 14.28
CA ASN A 76 4.57 19.39 14.71
C ASN A 76 4.53 20.48 13.61
N TYR A 77 4.30 20.04 12.37
CA TYR A 77 4.16 20.88 11.18
C TYR A 77 2.72 21.21 10.82
N THR A 78 1.74 20.64 11.54
CA THR A 78 0.32 20.95 11.39
C THR A 78 0.07 22.46 11.40
N GLY A 79 -0.63 22.97 10.38
CA GLY A 79 -0.91 24.40 10.21
C GLY A 79 0.25 25.27 9.70
N LYS A 80 1.43 24.68 9.39
CA LYS A 80 2.64 25.40 8.94
C LYS A 80 2.97 25.02 7.49
N PRO A 81 2.23 25.52 6.48
CA PRO A 81 2.38 25.07 5.09
C PRO A 81 3.81 25.23 4.56
N LYS A 82 4.49 26.34 4.89
CA LYS A 82 5.90 26.55 4.48
C LYS A 82 6.85 25.44 4.98
N LYS A 83 6.67 24.97 6.22
CA LYS A 83 7.49 23.88 6.77
C LYS A 83 7.17 22.54 6.13
N ILE A 84 5.88 22.27 5.90
CA ILE A 84 5.41 21.05 5.22
C ILE A 84 6.03 20.98 3.82
N TRP A 85 5.88 22.02 3.01
CA TRP A 85 6.43 22.06 1.66
C TRP A 85 7.96 21.96 1.66
N LEU A 86 8.66 22.61 2.59
CA LEU A 86 10.11 22.55 2.65
C LEU A 86 10.64 21.15 3.04
N HIS A 87 9.97 20.43 3.94
CA HIS A 87 10.50 19.19 4.52
C HIS A 87 9.90 17.92 3.89
N LEU A 88 8.63 17.93 3.49
CA LEU A 88 7.95 16.75 2.94
C LEU A 88 8.03 16.68 1.41
N MET A 89 8.09 17.82 0.71
CA MET A 89 8.13 17.80 -0.75
C MET A 89 9.42 17.21 -1.33
N PRO A 90 10.63 17.54 -0.84
CA PRO A 90 11.85 16.95 -1.39
C PRO A 90 11.88 15.42 -1.34
N PRO A 91 11.63 14.74 -0.19
CA PRO A 91 11.62 13.28 -0.17
C PRO A 91 10.48 12.70 -1.02
N PHE A 92 9.30 13.35 -1.06
CA PHE A 92 8.20 12.92 -1.92
C PHE A 92 8.61 12.94 -3.41
N LEU A 93 9.23 14.02 -3.88
CA LEU A 93 9.69 14.14 -5.27
C LEU A 93 10.80 13.16 -5.60
N ILE A 94 11.77 12.98 -4.70
CA ILE A 94 12.88 12.03 -4.91
C ILE A 94 12.35 10.60 -5.06
N LEU A 95 11.39 10.19 -4.22
CA LEU A 95 10.79 8.86 -4.32
C LEU A 95 10.06 8.65 -5.66
N ASN A 96 9.25 9.62 -6.08
CA ASN A 96 8.52 9.53 -7.36
C ASN A 96 9.48 9.56 -8.56
N LEU A 97 10.49 10.42 -8.53
CA LEU A 97 11.49 10.52 -9.60
C LEU A 97 12.32 9.24 -9.71
N SER A 98 12.68 8.63 -8.57
CA SER A 98 13.40 7.36 -8.56
C SER A 98 12.58 6.24 -9.21
N LEU A 99 11.26 6.21 -8.99
CA LEU A 99 10.38 5.25 -9.63
C LEU A 99 10.24 5.52 -11.14
N LEU A 100 10.12 6.79 -11.53
CA LEU A 100 10.00 7.20 -12.94
C LEU A 100 11.26 6.87 -13.76
N LEU A 101 12.44 7.00 -13.16
CA LEU A 101 13.72 6.72 -13.82
C LEU A 101 14.09 5.23 -13.82
N MET A 102 13.33 4.39 -13.10
CA MET A 102 13.65 2.97 -12.99
C MET A 102 13.29 2.24 -14.29
N LYS A 103 14.22 1.41 -14.78
CA LYS A 103 13.98 0.59 -15.97
C LYS A 103 12.90 -0.46 -15.71
N ASP A 104 11.97 -0.63 -16.65
CA ASP A 104 10.84 -1.57 -16.54
C ASP A 104 11.26 -3.01 -16.20
N ASP A 105 12.29 -3.55 -16.88
CA ASP A 105 12.79 -4.91 -16.60
C ASP A 105 13.26 -5.07 -15.15
N LEU A 106 13.95 -4.04 -14.63
CA LEU A 106 14.45 -4.05 -13.26
C LEU A 106 13.30 -3.89 -12.27
N PHE A 107 12.32 -3.03 -12.59
CA PHE A 107 11.09 -2.88 -11.81
C PHE A 107 10.34 -4.20 -11.70
N LEU A 108 10.13 -4.92 -12.81
CA LEU A 108 9.44 -6.21 -12.84
C LEU A 108 10.19 -7.28 -12.02
N LEU A 109 11.52 -7.36 -12.17
CA LEU A 109 12.35 -8.27 -11.38
C LEU A 109 12.22 -7.98 -9.87
N LEU A 110 12.29 -6.71 -9.49
CA LEU A 110 12.19 -6.30 -8.08
C LEU A 110 10.79 -6.60 -7.54
N ASN A 111 9.75 -6.22 -8.28
CA ASN A 111 8.35 -6.37 -7.87
C ASN A 111 7.98 -7.84 -7.68
N ASN A 112 8.33 -8.71 -8.63
CA ASN A 112 7.91 -10.12 -8.61
C ASN A 112 8.65 -10.96 -7.57
N TYR A 113 9.94 -10.67 -7.31
CA TYR A 113 10.76 -11.55 -6.47
C TYR A 113 11.15 -10.94 -5.12
N TYR A 114 11.43 -9.64 -5.06
CA TYR A 114 12.09 -9.04 -3.91
C TYR A 114 11.19 -8.14 -3.07
N LEU A 115 10.26 -7.42 -3.71
CA LEU A 115 9.49 -6.35 -3.08
C LEU A 115 8.61 -6.91 -1.95
N LEU A 116 7.87 -7.99 -2.19
CA LEU A 116 7.02 -8.61 -1.17
C LEU A 116 7.84 -9.05 0.06
N HIS A 117 8.94 -9.76 -0.16
CA HIS A 117 9.81 -10.25 0.91
C HIS A 117 10.41 -9.09 1.71
N PHE A 118 10.94 -8.08 1.02
CA PHE A 118 11.56 -6.92 1.64
C PHE A 118 10.55 -6.11 2.44
N THR A 119 9.37 -5.81 1.87
CA THR A 119 8.32 -5.06 2.56
C THR A 119 7.79 -5.82 3.77
N PHE A 120 7.62 -7.14 3.68
CA PHE A 120 7.21 -7.95 4.82
C PHE A 120 8.23 -7.89 5.96
N ILE A 121 9.51 -8.11 5.67
CA ILE A 121 10.60 -8.04 6.66
C ILE A 121 10.67 -6.65 7.27
N PHE A 122 10.61 -5.60 6.46
CA PHE A 122 10.66 -4.22 6.92
C PHE A 122 9.51 -3.90 7.89
N ILE A 123 8.26 -4.21 7.53
CA ILE A 123 7.09 -3.96 8.38
C ILE A 123 7.17 -4.78 9.66
N PHE A 124 7.63 -6.02 9.58
CA PHE A 124 7.82 -6.89 10.74
C PHE A 124 8.83 -6.29 11.72
N ILE A 125 10.01 -5.89 11.23
CA ILE A 125 11.05 -5.25 12.06
C ILE A 125 10.54 -3.94 12.66
N LEU A 126 9.91 -3.08 11.84
CA LEU A 126 9.34 -1.82 12.31
C LEU A 126 8.32 -2.04 13.43
N SER A 127 7.45 -3.05 13.28
CA SER A 127 6.46 -3.39 14.30
C SER A 127 7.12 -3.84 15.60
N VAL A 128 8.16 -4.68 15.54
CA VAL A 128 8.91 -5.10 16.72
C VAL A 128 9.59 -3.90 17.40
N VAL A 129 10.22 -3.01 16.64
CA VAL A 129 10.86 -1.79 17.17
C VAL A 129 9.84 -0.89 17.87
N LEU A 130 8.68 -0.64 17.25
CA LEU A 130 7.61 0.17 17.83
C LEU A 130 7.07 -0.45 19.13
N ILE A 131 6.89 -1.76 19.17
CA ILE A 131 6.48 -2.49 20.37
C ILE A 131 7.50 -2.29 21.50
N ILE A 132 8.79 -2.45 21.20
CA ILE A 132 9.87 -2.26 22.17
C ILE A 132 9.83 -0.83 22.74
N ILE A 133 9.76 0.20 21.87
CA ILE A 133 9.69 1.60 22.28
C ILE A 133 8.46 1.84 23.18
N ALA A 134 7.29 1.33 22.80
CA ALA A 134 6.06 1.49 23.58
C ALA A 134 6.14 0.85 24.97
N PHE A 135 6.84 -0.28 25.11
CA PHE A 135 7.08 -0.91 26.42
C PHE A 135 8.04 -0.10 27.30
N PHE A 136 9.09 0.50 26.72
CA PHE A 136 10.02 1.37 27.47
C PHE A 136 9.36 2.67 27.96
N ASP A 137 8.45 3.24 27.16
CA ASP A 137 7.73 4.46 27.53
C ASP A 137 6.78 4.23 28.71
N LYS A 138 6.02 3.12 28.71
CA LYS A 138 5.16 2.74 29.84
C LYS A 138 5.93 2.56 31.16
N LYS A 139 7.14 1.99 31.10
CA LYS A 139 7.98 1.80 32.30
C LYS A 139 8.46 3.13 32.88
N THR A 140 8.80 4.09 32.01
CA THR A 140 9.22 5.44 32.39
C THR A 140 8.06 6.26 32.96
N ALA A 141 6.87 6.18 32.37
CA ALA A 141 5.67 6.84 32.89
C ALA A 141 5.26 6.32 34.28
N GLN A 142 5.42 5.01 34.52
CA GLN A 142 5.03 4.37 35.80
C GLN A 142 6.05 4.63 36.93
N GLN A 143 7.31 4.96 36.61
CA GLN A 143 8.31 5.40 37.61
C GLN A 143 8.13 6.86 38.04
N ASN A 144 7.61 7.74 37.19
CA ASN A 144 7.39 9.16 37.52
C ASN A 144 6.11 9.42 38.34
N MET A 145 5.25 8.41 38.53
CA MET A 145 4.02 8.49 39.35
C MET A 145 4.18 7.88 40.76
N LYS A 146 5.37 7.36 41.10
CA LYS A 146 5.74 6.93 42.45
C LYS A 146 6.68 7.94 43.08
#